data_AF-A0A2S2R7M3-F1
#
_entry.id   AF-A0A2S2R7M3-F1
#
_cell.length_a   1.000
_cell.length_b   1.000
_cell.length_c   1.000
_cell.angle_alpha   90.00
_cell.angle_beta   90.00
_cell.angle_gamma   90.00
#
_symmetry.space_group_name_H-M   'P 1'
#
loop_
_entity.id
_entity.type
_entity.pdbx_description
1 polymer ?
#
loop_
_entity_poly.entity_id
_entity_poly.type
_entity_poly.pdbx_seq_one_letter_code
_entity_poly.pdbx_strand_id
1 'polypeptide(L)'
;METSGLFQKPPTCSHCGVSKHSIESCPTAQATDPCCLYCQLPHLATDRNCREWNSQRDLKKIMATENLSFRDAVIFKKQNQVTSAFSYSNIPLLHIVTNLTNFKYHA
;
A
#
# COMPACT_ATOMS: atom_id res chain seq x y z
N MET A 1 -2.20 36.43 -11.46
CA MET A 1 -2.60 35.09 -11.92
C MET A 1 -1.33 34.34 -12.24
N GLU A 2 -0.68 33.74 -11.26
CA GLU A 2 0.58 33.01 -11.51
C GLU A 2 0.61 31.72 -10.69
N THR A 3 0.99 30.68 -11.40
CA THR A 3 0.69 29.25 -11.25
C THR A 3 1.24 28.63 -9.97
N SER A 4 0.37 27.93 -9.24
CA SER A 4 0.74 26.90 -8.26
C SER A 4 1.55 25.81 -8.96
N GLY A 5 2.88 25.96 -8.99
CA GLY A 5 3.79 24.97 -9.54
C GLY A 5 3.66 23.67 -8.74
N LEU A 6 3.17 22.62 -9.39
CA LEU A 6 3.14 21.27 -8.84
C LEU A 6 4.58 20.87 -8.49
N PHE A 7 4.90 20.71 -7.20
CA PHE A 7 6.18 20.18 -6.75
C PHE A 7 6.29 18.70 -7.18
N GLN A 8 6.82 18.47 -8.38
CA GLN A 8 7.10 17.13 -8.87
C GLN A 8 8.36 16.62 -8.17
N LYS A 9 8.25 15.46 -7.50
CA LYS A 9 9.44 14.80 -6.95
C LYS A 9 10.34 14.38 -8.11
N PRO A 10 11.66 14.59 -8.02
CA PRO A 10 12.58 14.12 -9.04
C PRO A 10 12.47 12.60 -9.20
N PRO A 11 12.62 12.07 -10.43
CA PRO A 11 12.52 10.64 -10.68
C PRO A 11 13.57 9.87 -9.87
N THR A 12 13.16 8.75 -9.29
CA THR A 12 14.03 7.86 -8.53
C THR A 12 14.45 6.69 -9.40
N CYS A 13 15.76 6.39 -9.45
CA CYS A 13 16.29 5.27 -10.20
C CYS A 13 15.74 3.93 -9.67
N SER A 14 15.14 3.11 -10.54
CA SER A 14 14.56 1.81 -10.16
C SER A 14 15.60 0.73 -9.80
N HIS A 15 16.88 0.98 -10.09
CA HIS A 15 18.00 0.08 -9.80
C HIS A 15 18.67 0.40 -8.46
N CYS A 16 19.07 1.64 -8.23
CA CYS A 16 19.85 2.04 -7.05
C CYS A 16 19.09 2.95 -6.08
N GLY A 17 17.87 3.38 -6.42
CA GLY A 17 17.04 4.19 -5.52
C GLY A 17 17.43 5.68 -5.39
N VAL A 18 18.39 6.17 -6.20
CA VAL A 18 18.84 7.57 -6.13
C VAL A 18 17.96 8.48 -6.98
N SER A 19 17.50 9.59 -6.40
CA SER A 19 16.67 10.61 -7.08
C SER A 19 17.50 11.63 -7.86
N LYS A 20 18.26 11.15 -8.85
CA LYS A 20 19.09 11.99 -9.75
C LYS A 20 19.07 11.55 -11.21
N HIS A 21 18.77 10.28 -11.48
CA HIS A 21 18.90 9.66 -12.78
C HIS A 21 17.84 8.57 -12.99
N SER A 22 17.60 8.19 -14.25
CA SER A 22 16.74 7.06 -14.62
C SER A 22 17.54 5.76 -14.64
N ILE A 23 16.88 4.60 -14.71
CA ILE A 23 17.56 3.30 -14.82
C ILE A 23 18.53 3.22 -16.01
N GLU A 24 18.20 3.84 -17.14
CA GLU A 24 19.02 3.85 -18.37
C GLU A 24 20.33 4.60 -18.21
N SER A 25 20.39 5.53 -17.26
CA SER A 25 21.55 6.38 -16.96
C SER A 25 22.18 6.03 -15.61
N CYS A 26 21.87 4.84 -15.08
CA CYS A 26 22.36 4.42 -13.77
C CYS A 26 23.83 3.97 -13.83
N PRO A 27 24.75 4.66 -13.13
CA PRO A 27 26.18 4.37 -13.20
C PRO A 27 26.53 3.01 -12.59
N THR A 28 25.66 2.44 -11.75
CA THR A 28 25.90 1.16 -11.07
C THR A 28 25.13 -0.01 -11.69
N ALA A 29 24.32 0.21 -12.73
CA ALA A 29 23.46 -0.83 -13.30
C ALA A 29 24.21 -2.04 -13.87
N GLN A 30 25.48 -1.86 -14.25
CA GLN A 30 26.33 -2.96 -14.73
C GLN A 30 27.27 -3.52 -13.64
N ALA A 31 27.36 -2.86 -12.48
CA ALA A 31 28.37 -3.15 -11.45
C ALA A 31 27.77 -3.78 -10.19
N THR A 32 26.47 -3.60 -9.94
CA THR A 32 25.80 -4.10 -8.73
C THR A 32 24.47 -4.73 -9.09
N ASP A 33 23.97 -5.60 -8.21
CA ASP A 33 22.58 -6.04 -8.29
C ASP A 33 21.62 -4.87 -8.01
N PRO A 34 20.40 -4.89 -8.59
CA PRO A 34 19.37 -3.89 -8.27
C PRO A 34 18.91 -4.04 -6.83
N CYS A 35 18.59 -2.93 -6.17
CA CYS A 35 18.04 -2.91 -4.83
C CYS A 35 16.63 -2.29 -4.84
N CYS A 36 15.65 -3.04 -4.35
CA CYS A 36 14.27 -2.60 -4.36
C CYS A 36 14.02 -1.52 -3.30
N LEU A 37 13.62 -0.33 -3.73
CA LEU A 37 13.24 0.80 -2.86
C LEU A 37 12.18 0.49 -1.79
N TYR A 38 11.37 -0.55 -1.99
CA TYR A 38 10.26 -0.88 -1.09
C TYR A 38 10.66 -1.86 0.01
N CYS A 39 11.46 -2.88 -0.30
CA CYS A 39 11.83 -3.95 0.64
C CYS A 39 13.33 -4.15 0.83
N GLN A 40 14.18 -3.39 0.12
CA GLN A 40 15.64 -3.43 0.17
C GLN A 40 16.26 -4.80 -0.18
N LEU A 41 15.54 -5.63 -0.93
CA LEU A 41 16.00 -6.91 -1.44
C LEU A 41 16.58 -6.79 -2.87
N PRO A 42 17.40 -7.76 -3.33
CA PRO A 42 18.10 -7.67 -4.61
C PRO A 42 17.18 -7.93 -5.81
N HIS A 43 16.30 -7.00 -6.11
CA HIS A 43 15.45 -6.99 -7.30
C HIS A 43 15.06 -5.54 -7.67
N LEU A 44 14.52 -5.36 -8.88
CA LEU A 44 14.11 -4.04 -9.36
C LEU A 44 12.91 -3.50 -8.57
N ALA A 45 12.86 -2.17 -8.39
CA ALA A 45 11.70 -1.49 -7.79
C ALA A 45 10.40 -1.65 -8.60
N THR A 46 10.51 -1.98 -9.90
CA THR A 46 9.37 -2.24 -10.80
C THR A 46 8.90 -3.70 -10.79
N ASP A 47 9.56 -4.58 -10.03
CA ASP A 47 9.17 -5.99 -9.94
C ASP A 47 7.79 -6.13 -9.28
N ARG A 48 6.84 -6.72 -10.01
CA ARG A 48 5.47 -6.96 -9.56
C ARG A 48 5.35 -8.10 -8.56
N ASN A 49 6.40 -8.90 -8.36
CA ASN A 49 6.47 -9.92 -7.31
C ASN A 49 6.87 -9.34 -5.95
N CYS A 50 7.25 -8.05 -5.88
CA CYS A 50 7.56 -7.40 -4.62
C CYS A 50 6.35 -7.37 -3.69
N ARG A 51 6.41 -8.15 -2.61
CA ARG A 51 5.32 -8.25 -1.62
C ARG A 51 5.02 -6.91 -0.95
N GLU A 52 6.05 -6.12 -0.65
CA GLU A 52 5.89 -4.83 0.01
C GLU A 52 5.25 -3.79 -0.92
N TRP A 53 5.69 -3.73 -2.18
CA TRP A 53 5.04 -2.89 -3.19
C TRP A 53 3.57 -3.25 -3.40
N ASN A 54 3.26 -4.55 -3.55
CA ASN A 54 1.89 -5.02 -3.65
C ASN A 54 1.06 -4.62 -2.41
N SER A 55 1.64 -4.77 -1.22
CA SER A 55 0.98 -4.40 0.04
C SER A 55 0.64 -2.91 0.11
N GLN A 56 1.58 -2.05 -0.28
CA GLN A 56 1.37 -0.60 -0.35
C GLN A 56 0.36 -0.21 -1.43
N ARG A 57 0.39 -0.87 -2.61
CA ARG A 57 -0.58 -0.66 -3.69
C ARG A 57 -2.00 -0.98 -3.22
N ASP A 58 -2.19 -2.12 -2.55
CA ASP A 58 -3.50 -2.51 -2.03
C ASP A 58 -3.99 -1.53 -0.96
N LEU A 59 -3.11 -1.05 -0.07
CA LEU A 59 -3.46 -0.05 0.93
C LEU A 59 -3.89 1.28 0.28
N LYS A 60 -3.15 1.76 -0.73
CA LYS A 60 -3.54 2.96 -1.47
C LYS A 60 -4.90 2.79 -2.16
N LYS A 61 -5.18 1.59 -2.68
CA LYS A 61 -6.49 1.29 -3.27
C LYS A 61 -7.59 1.39 -2.21
N ILE A 62 -7.42 0.76 -1.05
CA ILE A 62 -8.39 0.84 0.06
C ILE A 62 -8.59 2.28 0.52
N MET A 63 -7.51 3.04 0.71
CA MET A 63 -7.60 4.45 1.10
C MET A 63 -8.43 5.26 0.11
N ALA A 64 -8.25 5.02 -1.20
CA ALA A 64 -8.98 5.73 -2.25
C ALA A 64 -10.44 5.27 -2.38
N THR A 65 -10.72 3.97 -2.27
CA THR A 65 -12.09 3.43 -2.45
C THR A 65 -12.97 3.64 -1.23
N GLU A 66 -12.40 3.46 -0.03
CA GLU A 66 -13.12 3.57 1.23
C GLU A 66 -13.03 4.97 1.86
N ASN A 67 -12.27 5.88 1.23
CA ASN A 67 -11.97 7.21 1.76
C ASN A 67 -11.41 7.16 3.20
N LEU A 68 -10.45 6.27 3.42
CA LEU A 68 -9.86 6.00 4.73
C LEU A 68 -8.47 6.64 4.88
N SER A 69 -8.14 7.01 6.12
CA SER A 69 -6.76 7.35 6.48
C SER A 69 -5.86 6.13 6.32
N PHE A 70 -4.54 6.34 6.22
CA PHE A 70 -3.58 5.23 6.16
C PHE A 70 -3.73 4.26 7.34
N ARG A 71 -3.90 4.80 8.55
CA ARG A 71 -4.05 4.01 9.78
C ARG A 71 -5.29 3.12 9.69
N ASP A 72 -6.41 3.70 9.27
CA ASP A 72 -7.69 2.99 9.18
C ASP A 72 -7.67 1.95 8.04
N ALA A 73 -7.02 2.26 6.92
CA ALA A 73 -6.82 1.30 5.83
C ALA A 73 -6.00 0.08 6.26
N VAL A 74 -4.98 0.25 7.11
CA VAL A 74 -4.20 -0.86 7.68
C VAL A 74 -5.07 -1.73 8.59
N ILE A 75 -5.91 -1.12 9.43
CA ILE A 75 -6.83 -1.84 10.32
C ILE A 75 -7.87 -2.61 9.49
N PHE A 76 -8.49 -1.94 8.51
CA PHE A 76 -9.47 -2.52 7.59
C PHE A 76 -8.90 -3.72 6.83
N LYS A 77 -7.69 -3.59 6.26
CA LYS A 77 -7.02 -4.70 5.54
C LYS A 77 -6.81 -5.92 6.44
N LYS A 78 -6.41 -5.71 7.70
CA LYS A 78 -6.21 -6.80 8.67
C LYS A 78 -7.54 -7.48 9.04
N GLN A 79 -8.58 -6.70 9.29
CA GLN A 79 -9.91 -7.24 9.62
C GLN A 79 -10.48 -8.07 8.48
N ASN A 80 -10.33 -7.63 7.23
CA ASN A 80 -10.81 -8.40 6.08
C ASN A 80 -10.03 -9.71 5.87
N GLN A 81 -8.71 -9.71 6.10
CA GLN A 81 -7.92 -10.94 6.07
C GLN A 81 -8.38 -11.94 7.13
N VAL A 82 -8.63 -11.45 8.36
CA VAL A 82 -9.20 -12.22 9.47
C VAL A 82 -10.55 -12.80 9.05
N THR A 83 -11.51 -11.99 8.60
CA THR A 83 -12.84 -12.50 8.20
C THR A 83 -12.80 -13.49 7.03
N SER A 84 -11.92 -13.28 6.05
CA SER A 84 -11.73 -14.23 4.93
C SER A 84 -11.05 -15.54 5.33
N ALA A 85 -10.19 -15.54 6.35
CA ALA A 85 -9.59 -16.76 6.88
C ALA A 85 -10.58 -17.55 7.75
N PHE A 86 -11.51 -16.85 8.44
CA PHE A 86 -12.57 -17.49 9.22
C PHE A 86 -13.74 -18.03 8.37
N SER A 87 -13.84 -17.67 7.08
CA SER A 87 -14.92 -18.17 6.22
C SER A 87 -14.75 -19.64 5.77
N TYR A 88 -13.73 -20.36 6.24
CA TYR A 88 -13.52 -21.78 5.96
C TYR A 88 -14.09 -22.74 7.01
N SER A 89 -14.74 -22.23 8.06
CA SER A 89 -15.46 -23.05 9.03
C SER A 89 -16.94 -22.70 8.98
N ASN A 90 -17.77 -23.63 8.52
CA ASN A 90 -19.23 -23.54 8.54
C ASN A 90 -19.75 -23.28 9.97
N ILE A 91 -19.93 -22.00 10.32
CA ILE A 91 -20.76 -21.57 11.44
C ILE A 91 -21.52 -20.31 10.96
N PRO A 92 -22.86 -20.28 11.03
CA PRO A 92 -23.62 -19.13 10.55
C PRO A 92 -23.37 -17.93 11.48
N LEU A 93 -22.50 -17.02 11.07
CA LEU A 93 -22.23 -15.74 11.74
C LEU A 93 -23.30 -14.70 11.42
N LEU A 94 -24.57 -15.08 11.57
CA LEU A 94 -25.66 -14.13 11.70
C LEU A 94 -25.64 -13.61 13.14
N HIS A 95 -24.71 -12.72 13.52
CA HIS A 95 -24.83 -11.83 14.71
C HIS A 95 -23.64 -10.89 15.06
N ILE A 96 -22.75 -10.46 14.14
CA ILE A 96 -21.63 -9.54 14.54
C ILE A 96 -21.54 -8.23 13.73
N VAL A 97 -22.56 -7.82 12.97
CA VAL A 97 -22.60 -6.43 12.44
C VAL A 97 -23.99 -5.79 12.49
N THR A 98 -24.65 -5.86 13.65
CA THR A 98 -25.80 -4.98 13.96
C THR A 98 -25.75 -4.40 15.38
N ASN A 99 -24.59 -4.44 16.06
CA ASN A 99 -24.44 -3.95 17.43
C ASN A 99 -23.48 -2.76 17.60
N LEU A 100 -23.30 -1.92 16.57
CA LEU A 100 -22.62 -0.62 16.75
C LEU A 100 -23.47 0.60 16.32
N THR A 101 -24.77 0.43 16.08
CA THR A 101 -25.65 1.57 15.71
C THR A 101 -26.76 1.92 16.71
N ASN A 102 -26.88 1.31 17.90
CA ASN A 102 -28.00 1.64 18.79
C ASN A 102 -27.73 1.60 20.31
N PHE A 103 -26.81 2.43 20.81
CA PHE A 103 -26.79 2.93 22.19
C PHE A 103 -26.08 4.29 22.16
N LYS A 104 -26.67 5.48 22.39
CA LYS A 104 -27.93 5.89 23.03
C LYS A 104 -28.32 7.28 22.48
N TYR A 105 -29.55 7.42 21.97
CA TYR A 105 -30.36 8.63 22.11
C TYR A 105 -31.63 8.21 22.87
N HIS A 106 -32.03 9.00 23.88
CA HIS A 106 -33.11 8.79 24.87
C HIS A 106 -32.82 7.72 25.94
N ALA A 107 -33.05 7.96 27.24
CA ALA A 107 -33.88 8.94 27.93
C ALA A 107 -33.08 9.86 28.88
#